data_AF-A0A8H6QI99-F1
#
_entry.id   AF-A0A8H6QI99-F1
#
_cell.length_a   1.000
_cell.length_b   1.000
_cell.length_c   1.000
_cell.angle_alpha   90.00
_cell.angle_beta   90.00
_cell.angle_gamma   90.00
#
_symmetry.space_group_name_H-M   'P 1'
#
loop_
_entity.id
_entity.type
_entity.pdbx_description
1 polymer ?
#
loop_
_entity_poly.entity_id
_entity_poly.type
_entity_poly.pdbx_seq_one_letter_code
_entity_poly.pdbx_strand_id
1 'polypeptide(L)'
;MMDAFNIDLEIVNSLEDISDEGLLSFAEMLDEPGDDMHIELSIYAFFVAFQRLGSPELLTSALVRAEGWVAITSGDHPERHRRVKILDVMTARQEEEAIADLEETIRAAREAVNATPEDHPDRPALLNNHVDGLRQRYSRTGAMADLEESIRVAQEAVNATPEDHPYRATRLSNLGSRLGDRYSRTGSMPDLEESLAYHREGTRELGTETPIFSTRRGPTLVR
;
A
#
# COMPACT_ATOMS: atom_id res chain seq x y z
N MET A 1 25.28 1.58 1.85
CA MET A 1 24.33 0.43 1.81
C MET A 1 25.08 -0.86 2.10
N MET A 2 26.18 -1.12 1.39
CA MET A 2 27.16 -2.17 1.70
C MET A 2 27.76 -2.06 3.12
N ASP A 3 27.90 -0.85 3.66
CA ASP A 3 28.56 -0.57 4.95
C ASP A 3 27.84 -1.14 6.19
N ALA A 4 26.66 -1.73 6.01
CA ALA A 4 25.94 -2.41 7.08
C ALA A 4 26.37 -3.89 7.22
N PHE A 5 26.89 -4.49 6.13
CA PHE A 5 27.34 -5.88 6.10
C PHE A 5 28.81 -5.99 6.49
N ASN A 6 29.16 -7.00 7.28
CA ASN A 6 30.53 -7.33 7.64
C ASN A 6 31.01 -8.54 6.83
N ILE A 7 31.19 -8.33 5.51
CA ILE A 7 31.62 -9.36 4.57
C ILE A 7 32.95 -8.92 3.96
N ASP A 8 33.89 -9.85 3.87
CA ASP A 8 35.20 -9.59 3.26
C ASP A 8 35.05 -9.11 1.81
N LEU A 9 35.82 -8.08 1.44
CA LEU A 9 35.73 -7.46 0.11
C LEU A 9 35.99 -8.46 -1.02
N GLU A 10 36.85 -9.46 -0.80
CA GLU A 10 37.09 -10.54 -1.77
C GLU A 10 35.83 -11.38 -2.02
N ILE A 11 35.03 -11.63 -0.97
CA ILE A 11 33.77 -12.35 -1.10
C ILE A 11 32.74 -11.47 -1.80
N VAL A 12 32.64 -10.19 -1.42
CA VAL A 12 31.79 -9.21 -2.11
C VAL A 12 32.06 -9.21 -3.60
N ASN A 13 33.31 -9.03 -4.02
CA ASN A 13 33.69 -9.01 -5.43
C ASN A 13 33.36 -10.36 -6.12
N SER A 14 33.59 -11.48 -5.44
CA SER A 14 33.27 -12.80 -5.99
C SER A 14 31.76 -12.99 -6.21
N LEU A 15 30.94 -12.50 -5.28
CA LEU A 15 29.48 -12.50 -5.42
C LEU A 15 29.01 -11.50 -6.46
N GLU A 16 29.76 -10.42 -6.68
CA GLU A 16 29.50 -9.43 -7.75
C GLU A 16 29.89 -9.94 -9.15
N ASP A 17 30.75 -10.95 -9.26
CA ASP A 17 31.20 -11.51 -10.55
C ASP A 17 30.55 -12.85 -10.92
N ILE A 18 29.97 -13.58 -9.95
CA ILE A 18 29.30 -14.86 -10.22
C ILE A 18 28.03 -14.67 -11.06
N SER A 19 27.65 -15.69 -11.84
CA SER A 19 26.41 -15.70 -12.61
C SER A 19 25.18 -15.60 -11.71
N ASP A 20 24.06 -15.10 -12.23
CA ASP A 20 22.82 -14.97 -11.46
C ASP A 20 22.31 -16.32 -10.95
N GLU A 21 22.40 -17.37 -11.76
CA GLU A 21 22.07 -18.74 -11.34
C GLU A 21 23.00 -19.24 -10.22
N GLY A 22 24.31 -18.94 -10.32
CA GLY A 22 25.29 -19.28 -9.30
C GLY A 22 25.07 -18.52 -8.00
N LEU A 23 24.70 -17.24 -8.08
CA LEU A 23 24.38 -16.38 -6.94
C LEU A 23 23.16 -16.89 -6.19
N LEU A 24 22.09 -17.25 -6.91
CA LEU A 24 20.87 -17.80 -6.31
C LEU A 24 21.13 -19.16 -5.66
N SER A 25 21.82 -20.07 -6.36
CA SER A 25 22.20 -21.36 -5.80
C SER A 25 23.06 -21.22 -4.54
N PHE A 26 23.96 -20.23 -4.51
CA PHE A 26 24.78 -19.92 -3.35
C PHE A 26 23.95 -19.36 -2.18
N ALA A 27 23.05 -18.41 -2.45
CA ALA A 27 22.19 -17.80 -1.44
C ALA A 27 21.30 -18.83 -0.73
N GLU A 28 20.74 -19.77 -1.50
CA GLU A 28 19.91 -20.88 -1.01
C GLU A 28 20.70 -21.94 -0.25
N MET A 29 21.94 -22.21 -0.66
CA MET A 29 22.82 -23.20 0.00
C MET A 29 23.17 -22.79 1.43
N LEU A 30 23.19 -21.48 1.74
CA LEU A 30 23.58 -20.94 3.04
C LEU A 30 22.45 -20.88 4.07
N ASP A 31 21.31 -21.53 3.81
CA ASP A 31 20.12 -21.56 4.70
C ASP A 31 20.28 -22.53 5.89
N GLU A 32 21.47 -22.60 6.50
CA GLU A 32 21.70 -23.43 7.69
C GLU A 32 21.59 -22.59 8.99
N PRO A 33 20.68 -22.94 9.91
CA PRO A 33 20.49 -22.19 11.15
C PRO A 33 21.68 -22.40 12.10
N GLY A 34 22.35 -21.31 12.50
CA GLY A 34 23.29 -21.29 13.63
C GLY A 34 24.67 -20.71 13.36
N ASP A 35 25.02 -20.43 12.10
CA ASP A 35 26.26 -19.70 11.75
C ASP A 35 25.94 -18.27 11.31
N ASP A 36 26.36 -17.29 12.13
CA ASP A 36 26.17 -15.87 11.87
C ASP A 36 26.76 -15.43 10.52
N MET A 37 27.89 -16.03 10.11
CA MET A 37 28.53 -15.71 8.84
C MET A 37 27.68 -16.21 7.66
N HIS A 38 27.15 -17.43 7.73
CA HIS A 38 26.30 -17.98 6.67
C HIS A 38 24.98 -17.21 6.55
N ILE A 39 24.37 -16.83 7.67
CA ILE A 39 23.15 -16.03 7.67
C ILE A 39 23.40 -14.68 7.00
N GLU A 40 24.46 -13.97 7.40
CA GLU A 40 24.80 -12.66 6.82
C GLU A 40 25.14 -12.76 5.33
N LEU A 41 25.89 -13.79 4.92
CA LEU A 41 26.22 -14.04 3.51
C LEU A 41 24.97 -14.40 2.69
N SER A 42 24.05 -15.21 3.22
CA SER A 42 22.79 -15.54 2.55
C SER A 42 21.93 -14.29 2.35
N ILE A 43 21.76 -13.48 3.40
CA ILE A 43 21.04 -12.20 3.35
C ILE A 43 21.64 -11.30 2.27
N TYR A 44 22.97 -11.15 2.27
CA TYR A 44 23.67 -10.32 1.30
C TYR A 44 23.54 -10.85 -0.12
N ALA A 45 23.68 -12.16 -0.34
CA ALA A 45 23.56 -12.77 -1.66
C ALA A 45 22.15 -12.59 -2.25
N PHE A 46 21.08 -12.77 -1.46
CA PHE A 46 19.71 -12.46 -1.89
C PHE A 46 19.54 -10.97 -2.21
N PHE A 47 20.16 -10.09 -1.42
CA PHE A 47 20.09 -8.65 -1.67
C PHE A 47 20.83 -8.22 -2.94
N VAL A 48 22.00 -8.79 -3.23
CA VAL A 48 22.72 -8.56 -4.50
C VAL A 48 21.91 -9.13 -5.67
N ALA A 49 21.33 -10.33 -5.52
CA ALA A 49 20.49 -10.92 -6.56
C ALA A 49 19.27 -10.03 -6.85
N PHE A 50 18.63 -9.50 -5.81
CA PHE A 50 17.58 -8.49 -5.91
C PHE A 50 18.04 -7.26 -6.70
N GLN A 51 19.20 -6.69 -6.38
CA GLN A 51 19.72 -5.51 -7.08
C GLN A 51 19.97 -5.73 -8.58
N ARG A 52 20.35 -6.96 -8.96
CA ARG A 52 20.62 -7.32 -10.36
C ARG A 52 19.36 -7.64 -11.15
N LEU A 53 18.47 -8.41 -10.54
CA LEU A 53 17.32 -9.01 -11.23
C LEU A 53 16.05 -8.18 -11.06
N GLY A 54 15.99 -7.31 -10.05
CA GLY A 54 14.82 -6.48 -9.76
C GLY A 54 13.58 -7.27 -9.32
N SER A 55 13.74 -8.49 -8.81
CA SER A 55 12.63 -9.34 -8.35
C SER A 55 12.33 -9.08 -6.87
N PRO A 56 11.15 -8.56 -6.50
CA PRO A 56 10.77 -8.26 -5.11
C PRO A 56 10.78 -9.49 -4.19
N GLU A 57 10.62 -10.69 -4.76
CA GLU A 57 10.70 -11.97 -4.04
C GLU A 57 12.10 -12.21 -3.46
N LEU A 58 13.14 -11.70 -4.12
CA LEU A 58 14.52 -11.80 -3.65
C LEU A 58 14.77 -10.85 -2.47
N LEU A 59 14.23 -9.62 -2.53
CA LEU A 59 14.26 -8.71 -1.39
C LEU A 59 13.48 -9.28 -0.21
N THR A 60 12.32 -9.88 -0.46
CA THR A 60 11.51 -10.57 0.55
C THR A 60 12.30 -11.73 1.18
N SER A 61 13.04 -12.48 0.38
CA SER A 61 13.89 -13.58 0.85
C SER A 61 15.03 -13.10 1.75
N ALA A 62 15.62 -11.93 1.45
CA ALA A 62 16.61 -11.29 2.30
C ALA A 62 15.99 -10.76 3.60
N LEU A 63 14.82 -10.12 3.51
CA LEU A 63 14.06 -9.58 4.64
C LEU A 63 13.71 -10.64 5.68
N VAL A 64 13.09 -11.74 5.25
CA VAL A 64 12.68 -12.84 6.16
C VAL A 64 13.89 -13.39 6.93
N ARG A 65 15.06 -13.47 6.29
CA ARG A 65 16.29 -13.90 6.94
C ARG A 65 16.84 -12.87 7.91
N ALA A 66 16.84 -11.58 7.54
CA ALA A 66 17.25 -10.50 8.43
C ALA A 66 16.34 -10.39 9.67
N GLU A 67 15.03 -10.53 9.49
CA GLU A 67 14.05 -10.58 10.58
C GLU A 67 14.30 -11.77 11.51
N GLY A 68 14.47 -12.96 10.93
CA GLY A 68 14.82 -14.17 11.68
C GLY A 68 16.11 -14.01 12.48
N TRP A 69 17.14 -13.40 11.87
CA TRP A 69 18.42 -13.15 12.50
C TRP A 69 18.31 -12.16 13.67
N VAL A 70 17.57 -11.06 13.50
CA VAL A 70 17.31 -10.10 14.58
C VAL A 70 16.48 -10.75 15.70
N ALA A 71 15.49 -11.58 15.37
CA ALA A 71 14.60 -12.21 16.34
C ALA A 71 15.33 -13.15 17.31
N ILE A 72 16.36 -13.85 16.85
CA ILE A 72 17.18 -14.73 17.70
C ILE A 72 18.33 -14.01 18.42
N THR A 73 18.56 -12.72 18.14
CA THR A 73 19.68 -11.95 18.70
C THR A 73 19.31 -11.31 20.04
N SER A 74 20.04 -11.65 21.10
CA SER A 74 19.86 -11.04 22.43
C SER A 74 20.08 -9.53 22.42
N GLY A 75 19.36 -8.80 23.28
CA GLY A 75 19.41 -7.34 23.40
C GLY A 75 20.80 -6.76 23.66
N ASP A 76 21.62 -7.50 24.41
CA ASP A 76 22.99 -7.16 24.81
C ASP A 76 24.06 -7.68 23.82
N HIS A 77 23.66 -8.34 22.74
CA HIS A 77 24.59 -8.84 21.73
C HIS A 77 25.32 -7.67 21.04
N PRO A 78 26.66 -7.69 20.95
CA PRO A 78 27.46 -6.57 20.44
C PRO A 78 27.07 -6.17 19.01
N GLU A 79 26.71 -7.14 18.17
CA GLU A 79 26.31 -6.89 16.77
C GLU A 79 24.81 -6.61 16.57
N ARG A 80 23.99 -6.57 17.64
CA ARG A 80 22.54 -6.41 17.48
C ARG A 80 22.18 -5.13 16.71
N HIS A 81 22.86 -4.03 17.02
CA HIS A 81 22.62 -2.76 16.33
C HIS A 81 22.89 -2.87 14.83
N ARG A 82 23.95 -3.58 14.42
CA ARG A 82 24.28 -3.82 13.01
C ARG A 82 23.21 -4.67 12.32
N ARG A 83 22.76 -5.75 12.96
CA ARG A 83 21.71 -6.63 12.42
C ARG A 83 20.40 -5.87 12.19
N VAL A 84 20.01 -5.03 13.15
CA VAL A 84 18.85 -4.14 13.00
C VAL A 84 19.05 -3.16 11.85
N LYS A 85 20.25 -2.58 11.71
CA LYS A 85 20.56 -1.69 10.58
C LYS A 85 20.44 -2.40 9.22
N ILE A 86 20.86 -3.66 9.10
CA ILE A 86 20.69 -4.45 7.89
C ILE A 86 19.19 -4.63 7.57
N LEU A 87 18.40 -5.00 8.58
CA LEU A 87 16.94 -5.11 8.44
C LEU A 87 16.31 -3.78 8.02
N ASP A 88 16.66 -2.67 8.67
CA ASP A 88 16.15 -1.34 8.36
C ASP A 88 16.43 -0.93 6.90
N VAL A 89 17.62 -1.26 6.37
CA VAL A 89 17.98 -1.01 4.97
C VAL A 89 17.08 -1.79 4.00
N MET A 90 16.75 -3.03 4.33
CA MET A 90 15.89 -3.87 3.49
C MET A 90 14.43 -3.42 3.54
N THR A 91 13.95 -3.05 4.73
CA THR A 91 12.59 -2.51 4.90
C THR A 91 12.44 -1.21 4.14
N ALA A 92 13.41 -0.30 4.23
CA ALA A 92 13.41 0.94 3.45
C ALA A 92 13.42 0.67 1.95
N ARG A 93 14.19 -0.32 1.48
CA ARG A 93 14.18 -0.72 0.06
C ARG A 93 12.81 -1.23 -0.37
N GLN A 94 12.15 -2.05 0.45
CA GLN A 94 10.82 -2.58 0.16
C GLN A 94 9.78 -1.45 0.11
N GLU A 95 9.89 -0.45 0.99
CA GLU A 95 9.04 0.74 0.95
C GLU A 95 9.24 1.56 -0.32
N GLU A 96 10.49 1.74 -0.77
CA GLU A 96 10.81 2.41 -2.04
C GLU A 96 10.16 1.70 -3.23
N GLU A 97 10.28 0.37 -3.33
CA GLU A 97 9.66 -0.42 -4.41
C GLU A 97 8.14 -0.31 -4.36
N ALA A 98 7.56 -0.46 -3.18
CA ALA A 98 6.13 -0.43 -3.03
C ALA A 98 5.57 0.98 -3.30
N ILE A 99 6.36 2.05 -3.13
CA ILE A 99 6.00 3.40 -3.58
C ILE A 99 6.08 3.50 -5.11
N ALA A 100 7.13 2.96 -5.75
CA ALA A 100 7.26 2.97 -7.20
C ALA A 100 6.10 2.23 -7.89
N ASP A 101 5.66 1.09 -7.36
CA ASP A 101 4.50 0.34 -7.85
C ASP A 101 3.20 1.17 -7.74
N LEU A 102 3.05 1.92 -6.64
CA LEU A 102 1.91 2.82 -6.47
C LEU A 102 1.96 3.99 -7.48
N GLU A 103 3.13 4.53 -7.77
CA GLU A 103 3.29 5.59 -8.77
C GLU A 103 2.90 5.12 -10.17
N GLU A 104 3.28 3.90 -10.54
CA GLU A 104 2.85 3.29 -11.79
C GLU A 104 1.34 3.07 -11.82
N THR A 105 0.76 2.56 -10.73
CA THR A 105 -0.69 2.35 -10.60
C THR A 105 -1.46 3.66 -10.74
N ILE A 106 -1.02 4.73 -10.07
CA ILE A 106 -1.63 6.07 -10.16
C ILE A 106 -1.52 6.61 -11.58
N ARG A 107 -0.35 6.46 -12.22
CA ARG A 107 -0.13 6.88 -13.61
C ARG A 107 -1.08 6.16 -14.57
N ALA A 108 -1.17 4.84 -14.49
CA ALA A 108 -2.05 4.03 -15.32
C ALA A 108 -3.53 4.39 -15.10
N ALA A 109 -3.95 4.57 -13.84
CA ALA A 109 -5.32 5.00 -13.52
C ALA A 109 -5.62 6.40 -14.10
N ARG A 110 -4.67 7.33 -14.04
CA ARG A 110 -4.79 8.66 -14.63
C ARG A 110 -4.93 8.60 -16.16
N GLU A 111 -4.09 7.82 -16.81
CA GLU A 111 -4.14 7.63 -18.27
C GLU A 111 -5.48 7.01 -18.70
N ALA A 112 -5.97 6.00 -17.97
CA ALA A 112 -7.27 5.39 -18.23
C ALA A 112 -8.43 6.37 -18.07
N VAL A 113 -8.42 7.20 -17.02
CA VAL A 113 -9.41 8.27 -16.84
C VAL A 113 -9.34 9.27 -18.01
N ASN A 114 -8.16 9.71 -18.41
CA ASN A 114 -8.03 10.68 -19.51
C ASN A 114 -8.45 10.12 -20.88
N ALA A 115 -8.30 8.82 -21.09
CA ALA A 115 -8.71 8.15 -22.35
C ALA A 115 -10.21 7.84 -22.41
N THR A 116 -10.93 7.94 -21.30
CA THR A 116 -12.34 7.58 -21.20
C THR A 116 -13.22 8.84 -21.28
N PRO A 117 -14.25 8.90 -22.15
CA PRO A 117 -15.18 10.04 -22.20
C PRO A 117 -15.85 10.34 -20.84
N GLU A 118 -16.19 11.61 -20.61
CA GLU A 118 -16.78 12.06 -19.34
C GLU A 118 -18.12 11.37 -18.99
N ASP A 119 -18.90 11.02 -20.01
CA ASP A 119 -20.22 10.39 -19.92
C ASP A 119 -20.16 8.85 -19.94
N HIS A 120 -18.96 8.27 -19.98
CA HIS A 120 -18.80 6.82 -20.03
C HIS A 120 -19.22 6.16 -18.70
N PRO A 121 -20.03 5.09 -18.71
CA PRO A 121 -20.56 4.47 -17.49
C PRO A 121 -19.48 3.91 -16.55
N ASP A 122 -18.33 3.52 -17.08
CA ASP A 122 -17.21 2.99 -16.27
C ASP A 122 -16.25 4.06 -15.75
N ARG A 123 -16.32 5.31 -16.25
CA ARG A 123 -15.43 6.40 -15.82
C ARG A 123 -15.44 6.59 -14.30
N PRO A 124 -16.59 6.56 -13.61
CA PRO A 124 -16.61 6.68 -12.16
C PRO A 124 -15.78 5.57 -11.47
N ALA A 125 -15.75 4.34 -11.98
CA ALA A 125 -14.95 3.27 -11.39
C ALA A 125 -13.43 3.51 -11.57
N LEU A 126 -13.01 4.01 -12.73
CA LEU A 126 -11.62 4.39 -12.99
C LEU A 126 -11.16 5.53 -12.07
N LEU A 127 -12.01 6.53 -11.84
CA LEU A 127 -11.75 7.62 -10.88
C LEU A 127 -11.56 7.08 -9.46
N ASN A 128 -12.37 6.10 -9.04
CA ASN A 128 -12.19 5.47 -7.71
C ASN A 128 -10.84 4.75 -7.58
N ASN A 129 -10.41 4.01 -8.60
CA ASN A 129 -9.10 3.35 -8.58
C ASN A 129 -7.96 4.38 -8.45
N HIS A 130 -8.09 5.52 -9.12
CA HIS A 130 -7.15 6.63 -9.01
C HIS A 130 -7.13 7.20 -7.58
N VAL A 131 -8.30 7.46 -7.00
CA VAL A 131 -8.46 7.93 -5.60
C VAL A 131 -7.76 7.00 -4.62
N ASP A 132 -7.93 5.68 -4.79
CA ASP A 132 -7.35 4.67 -3.91
C ASP A 132 -5.83 4.57 -4.04
N GLY A 133 -5.28 4.73 -5.25
CA GLY A 133 -3.84 4.84 -5.46
C GLY A 133 -3.24 6.04 -4.72
N LEU A 134 -3.82 7.23 -4.92
CA LEU A 134 -3.37 8.48 -4.27
C LEU A 134 -3.44 8.38 -2.74
N ARG A 135 -4.52 7.79 -2.20
CA ARG A 135 -4.66 7.57 -0.76
C ARG A 135 -3.57 6.65 -0.21
N GLN A 136 -3.29 5.55 -0.90
CA GLN A 136 -2.26 4.60 -0.47
C GLN A 136 -0.88 5.26 -0.48
N ARG A 137 -0.56 6.04 -1.51
CA ARG A 137 0.69 6.81 -1.56
C ARG A 137 0.74 7.84 -0.43
N TYR A 138 -0.33 8.60 -0.20
CA TYR A 138 -0.44 9.53 0.92
C TYR A 138 -0.20 8.86 2.27
N SER A 139 -0.80 7.69 2.51
CA SER A 139 -0.64 6.97 3.79
C SER A 139 0.80 6.54 4.05
N ARG A 140 1.59 6.35 3.00
CA ARG A 140 3.00 5.95 3.10
C ARG A 140 3.95 7.15 3.15
N THR A 141 3.71 8.17 2.34
CA THR A 141 4.61 9.32 2.19
C THR A 141 4.26 10.52 3.07
N GLY A 142 2.99 10.61 3.50
CA GLY A 142 2.44 11.79 4.16
C GLY A 142 2.34 13.02 3.26
N ALA A 143 2.53 12.89 1.94
CA ALA A 143 2.54 14.01 1.00
C ALA A 143 1.15 14.63 0.85
N MET A 144 0.93 15.82 1.41
CA MET A 144 -0.37 16.50 1.38
C MET A 144 -0.93 16.71 -0.03
N ALA A 145 -0.06 16.88 -1.04
CA ALA A 145 -0.47 16.99 -2.44
C ALA A 145 -1.28 15.77 -2.93
N ASP A 146 -0.92 14.57 -2.49
CA ASP A 146 -1.63 13.33 -2.85
C ASP A 146 -3.02 13.29 -2.24
N LEU A 147 -3.14 13.74 -0.99
CA LEU A 147 -4.43 13.82 -0.30
C LEU A 147 -5.35 14.85 -0.96
N GLU A 148 -4.82 16.03 -1.30
CA GLU A 148 -5.57 17.08 -1.99
C GLU A 148 -6.02 16.63 -3.39
N GLU A 149 -5.17 15.94 -4.14
CA GLU A 149 -5.54 15.34 -5.42
C GLU A 149 -6.61 14.25 -5.23
N SER A 150 -6.46 13.38 -4.23
CA SER A 150 -7.44 12.34 -3.91
C SER A 150 -8.83 12.92 -3.62
N ILE A 151 -8.92 14.05 -2.90
CA ILE A 151 -10.18 14.76 -2.65
C ILE A 151 -10.78 15.29 -3.96
N ARG A 152 -9.98 15.92 -4.82
CA ARG A 152 -10.46 16.44 -6.11
C ARG A 152 -11.02 15.33 -7.00
N VAL A 153 -10.29 14.22 -7.13
CA VAL A 153 -10.71 13.07 -7.95
C VAL A 153 -11.91 12.36 -7.35
N ALA A 154 -12.00 12.26 -6.01
CA ALA A 154 -13.18 11.69 -5.34
C ALA A 154 -14.43 12.54 -5.56
N GLN A 155 -14.30 13.87 -5.58
CA GLN A 155 -15.40 14.76 -5.93
C GLN A 155 -15.88 14.54 -7.38
N GLU A 156 -14.95 14.41 -8.33
CA GLU A 156 -15.28 14.09 -9.72
C GLU A 156 -16.02 12.74 -9.81
N ALA A 157 -15.56 11.73 -9.07
CA ALA A 157 -16.17 10.40 -9.02
C ALA A 157 -17.61 10.43 -8.48
N VAL A 158 -17.91 11.29 -7.49
CA VAL A 158 -19.26 11.51 -6.96
C VAL A 158 -20.13 12.22 -7.99
N ASN A 159 -19.61 13.27 -8.63
CA ASN A 159 -20.35 14.07 -9.61
C ASN A 159 -20.69 13.28 -10.88
N ALA A 160 -19.80 12.38 -11.30
CA ALA A 160 -20.01 11.51 -12.46
C ALA A 160 -20.91 10.30 -12.16
N THR A 161 -21.29 10.07 -10.90
CA THR A 161 -22.13 8.93 -10.50
C THR A 161 -23.59 9.36 -10.37
N PRO A 162 -24.53 8.77 -11.13
CA PRO A 162 -25.95 9.06 -11.00
C PRO A 162 -26.48 8.89 -9.57
N GLU A 163 -27.49 9.67 -9.20
CA GLU A 163 -28.10 9.65 -7.86
C GLU A 163 -28.61 8.27 -7.46
N ASP A 164 -29.20 7.54 -8.40
CA ASP A 164 -29.78 6.20 -8.22
C ASP A 164 -28.75 5.05 -8.36
N HIS A 165 -27.47 5.36 -8.55
CA HIS A 165 -26.46 4.34 -8.78
C HIS A 165 -26.05 3.64 -7.47
N PRO A 166 -25.98 2.29 -7.43
CA PRO A 166 -25.78 1.52 -6.20
C PRO A 166 -24.46 1.83 -5.47
N TYR A 167 -23.44 2.31 -6.20
CA TYR A 167 -22.15 2.67 -5.62
C TYR A 167 -22.01 4.14 -5.21
N ARG A 168 -23.04 4.98 -5.37
CA ARG A 168 -22.99 6.41 -5.01
C ARG A 168 -22.71 6.62 -3.53
N ALA A 169 -23.40 5.89 -2.66
CA ALA A 169 -23.22 5.97 -1.21
C ALA A 169 -21.77 5.65 -0.78
N THR A 170 -21.15 4.66 -1.41
CA THR A 170 -19.74 4.30 -1.17
C THR A 170 -18.80 5.43 -1.58
N ARG A 171 -19.03 6.06 -2.73
CA ARG A 171 -18.21 7.18 -3.24
C ARG A 171 -18.31 8.42 -2.35
N LEU A 172 -19.52 8.76 -1.91
CA LEU A 172 -19.76 9.83 -0.93
C LEU A 172 -19.01 9.56 0.38
N SER A 173 -19.06 8.31 0.87
CA SER A 173 -18.34 7.91 2.08
C SER A 173 -16.83 7.98 1.91
N ASN A 174 -16.31 7.63 0.73
CA ASN A 174 -14.88 7.74 0.42
C ASN A 174 -14.43 9.20 0.40
N LEU A 175 -15.18 10.10 -0.24
CA LEU A 175 -14.91 11.55 -0.23
C LEU A 175 -14.94 12.11 1.19
N GLY A 176 -15.97 11.76 1.98
CA GLY A 176 -16.07 12.15 3.38
C GLY A 176 -14.86 11.67 4.20
N SER A 177 -14.37 10.46 3.94
CA SER A 177 -13.18 9.93 4.61
C SER A 177 -11.91 10.73 4.27
N ARG A 178 -11.71 11.15 3.01
CA ARG A 178 -10.55 11.97 2.61
C ARG A 178 -10.56 13.36 3.25
N LEU A 179 -11.73 13.95 3.37
CA LEU A 179 -11.90 15.22 4.09
C LEU A 179 -11.60 15.05 5.59
N GLY A 180 -12.00 13.92 6.19
CA GLY A 180 -11.62 13.55 7.55
C GLY A 180 -10.12 13.34 7.74
N ASP A 181 -9.45 12.70 6.77
CA ASP A 181 -7.99 12.57 6.73
C ASP A 181 -7.34 13.98 6.71
N ARG A 182 -7.84 14.89 5.88
CA ARG A 182 -7.32 16.27 5.78
C ARG A 182 -7.55 17.05 7.08
N TYR A 183 -8.74 16.96 7.67
CA TYR A 183 -9.03 17.53 8.99
C TYR A 183 -8.05 17.04 10.06
N SER A 184 -7.77 15.74 10.09
CA SER A 184 -6.86 15.15 11.09
C SER A 184 -5.44 15.73 10.99
N ARG A 185 -5.04 16.22 9.81
CA ARG A 185 -3.74 16.86 9.60
C ARG A 185 -3.73 18.36 9.83
N THR A 186 -4.81 19.05 9.47
CA THR A 186 -4.84 20.52 9.40
C THR A 186 -5.61 21.16 10.56
N GLY A 187 -6.51 20.41 11.21
CA GLY A 187 -7.48 20.93 12.15
C GLY A 187 -8.58 21.81 11.51
N SER A 188 -8.70 21.79 10.17
CA SER A 188 -9.65 22.63 9.43
C SER A 188 -11.10 22.21 9.68
N MET A 189 -11.83 22.96 10.51
CA MET A 189 -13.24 22.70 10.79
C MET A 189 -14.14 22.58 9.54
N PRO A 190 -13.97 23.40 8.48
CA PRO A 190 -14.71 23.20 7.23
C PRO A 190 -14.58 21.80 6.65
N ASP A 191 -13.39 21.18 6.72
CA ASP A 191 -13.17 19.82 6.21
C ASP A 191 -13.96 18.78 7.00
N LEU A 192 -14.02 18.96 8.34
CA LEU A 192 -14.82 18.09 9.20
C LEU A 192 -16.31 18.24 8.91
N GLU A 193 -16.78 19.48 8.71
CA GLU A 193 -18.19 19.75 8.39
C GLU A 193 -18.59 19.13 7.05
N GLU A 194 -17.77 19.29 6.01
CA GLU A 194 -17.98 18.66 4.70
C GLU A 194 -17.92 17.13 4.79
N SER A 195 -16.95 16.58 5.53
CA SER A 195 -16.86 15.13 5.76
C SER A 195 -18.15 14.56 6.34
N LEU A 196 -18.69 15.19 7.38
CA LEU A 196 -19.95 14.81 8.01
C LEU A 196 -21.15 14.99 7.07
N ALA A 197 -21.14 16.02 6.23
CA ALA A 197 -22.19 16.24 5.24
C ALA A 197 -22.25 15.09 4.23
N TYR A 198 -21.12 14.69 3.66
CA TYR A 198 -21.04 13.59 2.70
C TYR A 198 -21.39 12.23 3.30
N HIS A 199 -20.96 11.94 4.53
CA HIS A 199 -21.40 10.71 5.23
C HIS A 199 -22.91 10.69 5.49
N ARG A 200 -23.51 11.85 5.83
CA ARG A 200 -24.97 11.96 5.99
C ARG A 200 -25.71 11.80 4.66
N GLU A 201 -25.16 12.32 3.57
CA GLU A 201 -25.72 12.09 2.23
C GLU A 201 -25.69 10.60 1.88
N GLY A 202 -24.53 9.95 2.00
CA GLY A 202 -24.39 8.52 1.69
C GLY A 202 -25.31 7.62 2.51
N THR A 203 -25.54 7.95 3.79
CA THR A 203 -26.50 7.20 4.63
C THR A 203 -27.96 7.42 4.23
N ARG A 204 -28.32 8.60 3.71
CA ARG A 204 -29.67 8.83 3.15
C ARG A 204 -29.90 8.00 1.89
N GLU A 205 -28.90 7.91 1.00
CA GLU A 205 -28.98 7.09 -0.21
C GLU A 205 -29.16 5.60 0.09
N LEU A 206 -28.54 5.09 1.17
CA LEU A 206 -28.76 3.71 1.62
C LEU A 206 -30.14 3.52 2.29
N GLY A 207 -30.68 4.58 2.90
CA GLY A 207 -31.95 4.56 3.63
C GLY A 207 -33.18 4.72 2.75
N THR A 208 -33.04 5.16 1.50
CA THR A 208 -34.15 5.27 0.52
C THR A 208 -34.50 3.93 -0.14
N GLU A 209 -33.65 2.91 -0.06
CA GLU A 209 -33.89 1.57 -0.64
C GLU A 209 -34.41 0.49 0.33
N THR A 210 -34.57 0.79 1.62
CA THR A 210 -35.09 -0.21 2.59
C THR A 210 -36.46 0.17 3.16
N PRO A 211 -37.59 -0.22 2.51
CA PRO A 211 -38.85 -0.41 3.22
C PRO A 211 -38.74 -1.70 4.05
N ILE A 212 -38.01 -1.65 5.18
CA ILE A 212 -38.06 -2.72 6.17
C ILE A 212 -39.44 -2.61 6.84
N PHE A 213 -40.31 -3.59 6.54
CA PHE A 213 -41.68 -3.76 7.02
C PHE A 213 -42.80 -3.00 6.26
N SER A 214 -43.14 -3.50 5.07
CA SER A 214 -44.55 -3.66 4.70
C SER A 214 -45.16 -4.74 5.60
N THR A 215 -45.59 -4.39 6.81
CA THR A 215 -46.52 -5.25 7.56
C THR A 215 -47.85 -5.26 6.82
N ARG A 216 -48.02 -6.31 6.01
CA ARG A 216 -49.29 -6.90 5.60
C ARG A 216 -50.38 -6.58 6.63
N ARG A 217 -51.36 -5.76 6.25
CA ARG A 217 -52.66 -5.73 6.93
C ARG A 217 -53.19 -7.16 6.91
N GLY A 218 -53.31 -7.78 8.08
CA GLY A 218 -54.06 -9.03 8.23
C GLY A 218 -55.52 -8.83 7.83
N PRO A 219 -56.20 -9.85 7.31
CA PRO A 219 -57.60 -9.73 6.94
C PRO A 219 -58.46 -9.51 8.20
N THR A 220 -59.28 -8.47 8.17
CA THR A 220 -60.37 -8.24 9.11
C THR A 220 -61.34 -9.42 9.03
N LEU A 221 -61.32 -10.30 10.04
CA LEU A 221 -62.38 -11.27 10.26
C LEU A 221 -63.57 -10.56 10.87
N VAL A 222 -64.56 -10.26 10.03
CA VAL A 222 -65.91 -9.92 10.45
C VAL A 222 -66.56 -11.19 10.98
N ARG A 223 -66.99 -11.16 12.25
CA ARG A 223 -68.08 -11.98 12.76
C ARG A 223 -68.97 -11.13 13.65
#